data_AF-A0A840H025-F1
#
_entry.id   AF-A0A840H025-F1
#
_cell.length_a   1.000
_cell.length_b   1.000
_cell.length_c   1.000
_cell.angle_alpha   90.00
_cell.angle_beta   90.00
_cell.angle_gamma   90.00
#
_symmetry.space_group_name_H-M   'P 1'
#
loop_
_entity.id
_entity.type
_entity.pdbx_description
1 polymer ?
#
loop_
_entity_poly.entity_id
_entity_poly.type
_entity_poly.pdbx_seq_one_letter_code
_entity_poly.pdbx_strand_id
1 'polypeptide(L)'
;MAAPLDPVIAQIIPLMPMRDPTVMTPQSARDSLRALAASRAAIPPPPVASVEDIKVKGGAGPLPARVYRIGSTPAPTVVFFHGGGWVAGDLDTHDRQARNLAIETGAVVISVDYRRPPETRFPGAFEDAFAAVSDIFDRVAEFGGDAKRLGVAGDSAGGNLAATTAIACRDAGIKLAAQLLVYPVTDRRPRRLRRRARERALSLTRRECRGLLSDACHDGMVLRPLSRRARSRP
;
A
#
# COMPACT_ATOMS: atom_id res chain seq x y z
N MET A 1 0.17 -9.12 -30.87
CA MET A 1 0.62 -10.32 -30.13
C MET A 1 1.00 -9.87 -28.74
N ALA A 2 0.75 -10.66 -27.70
CA ALA A 2 1.27 -10.35 -26.37
C ALA A 2 2.81 -10.33 -26.46
N ALA A 3 3.45 -9.34 -25.85
CA ALA A 3 4.91 -9.33 -25.77
C ALA A 3 5.39 -10.59 -25.04
N PRO A 4 6.53 -11.18 -25.44
CA PRO A 4 7.08 -12.33 -24.74
C PRO A 4 7.42 -11.94 -23.29
N LEU A 5 7.25 -12.88 -22.36
CA LEU A 5 7.64 -12.67 -20.97
C LEU A 5 9.17 -12.59 -20.86
N ASP A 6 9.63 -11.84 -19.87
CA ASP A 6 11.02 -11.90 -19.46
C ASP A 6 11.42 -13.37 -19.15
N PRO A 7 12.59 -13.85 -19.63
CA PRO A 7 12.97 -15.25 -19.49
C PRO A 7 13.02 -15.74 -18.03
N VAL A 8 13.45 -14.90 -17.10
CA VAL A 8 13.50 -15.23 -15.67
C VAL A 8 12.09 -15.30 -15.10
N ILE A 9 11.25 -14.32 -15.44
CA ILE A 9 9.83 -14.33 -15.02
C ILE A 9 9.09 -15.55 -15.56
N ALA A 10 9.35 -15.95 -16.81
CA ALA A 10 8.76 -17.13 -17.43
C ALA A 10 9.11 -18.44 -16.68
N GLN A 11 10.30 -18.53 -16.09
CA GLN A 11 10.71 -19.67 -15.27
C GLN A 11 10.10 -19.67 -13.86
N ILE A 12 9.81 -18.48 -13.32
CA ILE A 12 9.30 -18.32 -11.95
C ILE A 12 7.79 -18.55 -11.89
N ILE A 13 7.03 -18.09 -12.89
CA ILE A 13 5.55 -18.17 -12.88
C ILE A 13 5.01 -19.58 -12.58
N PRO A 14 5.53 -20.67 -13.20
CA PRO A 14 5.07 -22.03 -12.89
C PRO A 14 5.33 -22.47 -11.46
N LEU A 15 6.31 -21.86 -10.79
CA LEU A 15 6.67 -22.14 -9.39
C LEU A 15 5.85 -21.31 -8.41
N MET A 16 5.14 -20.28 -8.88
CA MET A 16 4.22 -19.52 -8.05
C MET A 16 2.98 -20.36 -7.77
N PRO A 17 2.56 -20.53 -6.51
CA PRO A 17 1.34 -21.25 -6.21
C PRO A 17 0.17 -20.47 -6.82
N MET A 18 -0.40 -20.97 -7.91
CA MET A 18 -1.65 -20.48 -8.48
C MET A 18 -2.75 -20.72 -7.44
N ARG A 19 -3.33 -19.66 -6.88
CA ARG A 19 -4.33 -19.79 -5.81
C ARG A 19 -5.72 -19.70 -6.40
N ASP A 20 -6.61 -20.57 -5.93
CA ASP A 20 -8.03 -20.41 -6.24
C ASP A 20 -8.64 -19.41 -5.26
N PRO A 21 -9.03 -18.21 -5.72
CA PRO A 21 -9.61 -17.20 -4.85
C PRO A 21 -10.96 -17.59 -4.26
N THR A 22 -11.62 -18.64 -4.76
CA THR A 22 -12.89 -19.09 -4.17
C THR A 22 -12.75 -19.91 -2.90
N VAL A 23 -11.54 -20.31 -2.53
CA VAL A 23 -11.28 -21.08 -1.30
C VAL A 23 -10.34 -20.37 -0.32
N MET A 24 -9.85 -19.18 -0.67
CA MET A 24 -8.99 -18.40 0.21
C MET A 24 -9.79 -17.68 1.28
N THR A 25 -9.38 -17.86 2.54
CA THR A 25 -9.80 -17.02 3.67
C THR A 25 -8.82 -15.85 3.88
N PRO A 26 -9.23 -14.76 4.56
CA PRO A 26 -8.32 -13.68 4.94
C PRO A 26 -7.07 -14.18 5.67
N GLN A 27 -7.21 -15.12 6.60
CA GLN A 27 -6.08 -15.70 7.32
C GLN A 27 -5.14 -16.46 6.38
N SER A 28 -5.69 -17.31 5.51
CA SER A 28 -4.86 -18.04 4.54
C SER A 28 -4.12 -17.11 3.57
N ALA A 29 -4.68 -15.94 3.25
CA ALA A 29 -4.05 -14.92 2.43
C ALA A 29 -2.87 -14.25 3.15
N ARG A 30 -3.04 -13.95 4.45
CA ARG A 30 -1.98 -13.40 5.32
C ARG A 30 -0.83 -14.39 5.45
N ASP A 31 -1.13 -15.64 5.82
CA ASP A 31 -0.12 -16.70 6.00
C ASP A 31 0.63 -16.98 4.71
N SER A 32 -0.09 -17.00 3.60
CA SER A 32 0.45 -17.15 2.26
C SER A 32 1.47 -16.09 1.86
N LEU A 33 1.21 -14.81 2.20
CA LEU A 33 2.13 -13.72 1.88
C LEU A 33 3.34 -13.72 2.82
N ARG A 34 3.14 -14.06 4.09
CA ARG A 34 4.23 -14.28 5.06
C ARG A 34 5.14 -15.43 4.65
N ALA A 35 4.58 -16.55 4.21
CA ALA A 35 5.35 -17.69 3.71
C ALA A 35 6.18 -17.32 2.48
N LEU A 36 5.63 -16.51 1.56
CA LEU A 36 6.39 -16.00 0.41
C LEU A 36 7.51 -15.04 0.81
N ALA A 37 7.31 -14.20 1.84
CA ALA A 37 8.37 -13.37 2.39
C ALA A 37 9.46 -14.24 3.06
N ALA A 38 9.06 -15.24 3.85
CA ALA A 38 9.94 -16.17 4.54
C ALA A 38 10.73 -17.07 3.59
N SER A 39 10.19 -17.42 2.41
CA SER A 39 10.92 -18.19 1.41
C SER A 39 12.16 -17.47 0.86
N ARG A 40 12.30 -16.17 1.14
CA ARG A 40 13.44 -15.33 0.77
C ARG A 40 14.37 -15.05 1.96
N ALA A 41 14.13 -15.66 3.13
CA ALA A 41 14.87 -15.39 4.36
C ALA A 41 16.37 -15.73 4.29
N ALA A 42 16.76 -16.65 3.40
CA ALA A 42 18.17 -16.97 3.16
C ALA A 42 18.97 -15.80 2.56
N ILE A 43 18.29 -14.83 1.95
CA ILE A 43 18.90 -13.59 1.47
C ILE A 43 18.61 -12.53 2.54
N PRO A 44 19.64 -11.96 3.20
CA PRO A 44 19.42 -10.91 4.19
C PRO A 44 18.75 -9.69 3.55
N PRO A 45 17.94 -8.92 4.30
CA PRO A 45 17.42 -7.66 3.81
C PRO A 45 18.56 -6.66 3.59
N PRO A 46 18.43 -5.71 2.64
CA PRO A 46 19.45 -4.70 2.38
C PRO A 46 19.78 -3.89 3.64
N PRO A 47 21.06 -3.62 3.94
CA PRO A 47 21.43 -2.86 5.12
C PRO A 47 21.00 -1.40 4.99
N VAL A 48 20.47 -0.85 6.09
CA VAL A 48 20.20 0.58 6.28
C VAL A 48 20.83 1.02 7.60
N ALA A 49 20.97 2.32 7.84
CA ALA A 49 21.64 2.85 9.03
C ALA A 49 20.88 2.53 10.32
N SER A 50 19.55 2.61 10.31
CA SER A 50 18.72 2.15 11.43
C SER A 50 17.32 1.73 11.00
N VAL A 51 16.73 0.85 11.82
CA VAL A 51 15.34 0.41 11.73
C VAL A 51 14.73 0.48 13.12
N GLU A 52 13.57 1.10 13.24
CA GLU A 52 12.92 1.37 14.52
C GLU A 52 11.41 1.17 14.41
N ASP A 53 10.85 0.36 15.31
CA ASP A 53 9.41 0.20 15.43
C ASP A 53 8.83 1.34 16.27
N ILE A 54 7.82 2.02 15.74
CA ILE A 54 7.16 3.16 16.33
C ILE A 54 5.64 2.97 16.31
N LYS A 55 4.91 3.96 16.84
CA LYS A 55 3.47 4.09 16.64
C LYS A 55 3.15 5.40 15.94
N VAL A 56 2.14 5.39 15.07
CA VAL A 56 1.54 6.58 14.44
C VAL A 56 0.05 6.60 14.72
N LYS A 57 -0.62 7.75 14.55
CA LYS A 57 -2.09 7.78 14.67
C LYS A 57 -2.74 7.03 13.51
N GLY A 58 -3.78 6.25 13.81
CA GLY A 58 -4.71 5.68 12.85
C GLY A 58 -6.12 6.25 13.04
N GLY A 59 -7.04 5.83 12.17
CA GLY A 59 -8.42 6.32 12.16
C GLY A 59 -9.23 5.94 13.41
N ALA A 60 -8.84 4.88 14.13
CA ALA A 60 -9.50 4.43 15.36
C ALA A 60 -8.54 4.16 16.54
N GLY A 61 -7.31 4.66 16.47
CA GLY A 61 -6.30 4.45 17.50
C GLY A 61 -4.88 4.32 16.93
N PRO A 62 -3.86 4.16 17.79
CA PRO A 62 -2.47 4.04 17.36
C PRO A 62 -2.24 2.80 16.48
N LEU A 63 -1.45 2.95 15.42
CA LEU A 63 -1.03 1.89 14.51
C LEU A 63 0.47 1.61 14.67
N PRO A 64 0.91 0.34 14.56
CA PRO A 64 2.32 0.03 14.38
C PRO A 64 2.84 0.66 13.08
N ALA A 65 4.06 1.17 13.14
CA ALA A 65 4.80 1.60 11.97
C ALA A 65 6.29 1.31 12.18
N ARG A 66 7.06 1.28 11.09
CA ARG A 66 8.51 1.06 11.14
C ARG A 66 9.24 2.13 10.34
N VAL A 67 10.21 2.76 10.97
CA VAL A 67 11.04 3.81 10.38
C VAL A 67 12.37 3.22 9.91
N TYR A 68 12.75 3.54 8.68
CA TYR A 68 14.01 3.15 8.05
C TYR A 68 14.80 4.41 7.70
N ARG A 69 16.08 4.44 8.09
CA ARG A 69 16.95 5.60 7.87
C ARG A 69 18.25 5.18 7.23
N ILE A 70 18.78 6.01 6.33
CA ILE A 70 20.07 5.78 5.65
C ILE A 70 21.19 6.74 6.12
N GLY A 71 20.87 7.73 6.95
CA GLY A 71 21.87 8.52 7.69
C GLY A 71 21.68 10.04 7.60
N SER A 72 21.64 10.60 6.39
CA SER A 72 21.59 12.05 6.21
C SER A 72 20.28 12.66 6.70
N THR A 73 20.35 13.71 7.52
CA THR A 73 19.19 14.48 7.99
C THR A 73 19.44 15.99 7.82
N PRO A 74 18.40 16.81 7.58
CA PRO A 74 17.02 16.41 7.30
C PRO A 74 16.90 15.75 5.92
N ALA A 75 16.25 14.61 5.84
CA ALA A 75 16.03 13.83 4.61
C ALA A 75 14.62 14.04 4.06
N PRO A 76 14.37 13.75 2.76
CA PRO A 76 13.01 13.51 2.29
C PRO A 76 12.33 12.43 3.14
N THR A 77 11.01 12.43 3.20
CA THR A 77 10.27 11.40 3.94
C THR A 77 9.25 10.75 3.04
N VAL A 78 9.13 9.43 3.12
CA VAL A 78 8.14 8.66 2.38
C VAL A 78 7.32 7.84 3.37
N VAL A 79 6.02 8.09 3.42
CA VAL A 79 5.08 7.18 4.09
C VAL A 79 4.72 6.05 3.14
N PHE A 80 5.03 4.83 3.52
CA PHE A 80 4.88 3.64 2.67
C PHE A 80 3.71 2.78 3.15
N PHE A 81 2.82 2.41 2.22
CA PHE A 81 1.71 1.50 2.44
C PHE A 81 1.94 0.20 1.68
N HIS A 82 1.97 -0.91 2.41
CA HIS A 82 2.19 -2.22 1.82
C HIS A 82 1.01 -2.71 0.96
N GLY A 83 1.30 -3.52 -0.06
CA GLY A 83 0.33 -4.26 -0.84
C GLY A 83 -0.24 -5.49 -0.10
N GLY A 84 -1.01 -6.31 -0.82
CA GLY A 84 -1.69 -7.49 -0.24
C GLY A 84 -3.22 -7.43 -0.29
N GLY A 85 -3.77 -6.64 -1.21
CA GLY A 85 -5.22 -6.62 -1.49
C GLY A 85 -6.05 -6.10 -0.33
N TRP A 86 -5.49 -5.21 0.50
CA TRP A 86 -6.07 -4.72 1.76
C TRP A 86 -6.32 -5.78 2.82
N VAL A 87 -6.08 -7.07 2.54
CA VAL A 87 -6.39 -8.21 3.41
C VAL A 87 -5.12 -8.77 4.05
N ALA A 88 -4.06 -8.86 3.26
CA ALA A 88 -2.77 -9.41 3.62
C ALA A 88 -1.67 -8.34 3.60
N GLY A 89 -0.48 -8.74 4.03
CA GLY A 89 0.69 -7.88 4.15
C GLY A 89 0.77 -7.25 5.54
N ASP A 90 1.98 -6.82 5.87
CA ASP A 90 2.38 -6.23 7.14
C ASP A 90 3.79 -5.63 6.97
N LEU A 91 4.36 -5.09 8.05
CA LEU A 91 5.70 -4.50 8.06
C LEU A 91 6.77 -5.50 7.60
N ASP A 92 6.68 -6.77 7.98
CA ASP A 92 7.71 -7.76 7.73
C ASP A 92 7.68 -8.27 6.28
N THR A 93 6.48 -8.49 5.73
CA THR A 93 6.31 -8.91 4.33
C THR A 93 6.85 -7.90 3.32
N HIS A 94 6.95 -6.62 3.70
CA HIS A 94 7.45 -5.53 2.86
C HIS A 94 8.72 -4.85 3.39
N ASP A 95 9.39 -5.45 4.38
CA ASP A 95 10.59 -4.88 5.02
C ASP A 95 11.71 -4.62 3.99
N ARG A 96 11.94 -5.58 3.09
CA ARG A 96 12.92 -5.45 2.01
C ARG A 96 12.58 -4.28 1.07
N GLN A 97 11.31 -4.11 0.73
CA GLN A 97 10.84 -3.06 -0.18
C GLN A 97 11.01 -1.68 0.47
N ALA A 98 10.67 -1.55 1.75
CA ALA A 98 10.86 -0.31 2.50
C ALA A 98 12.35 0.07 2.62
N ARG A 99 13.23 -0.90 2.86
CA ARG A 99 14.69 -0.69 2.88
C ARG A 99 15.23 -0.27 1.52
N ASN A 100 14.86 -0.98 0.45
CA ASN A 100 15.24 -0.60 -0.92
C ASN A 100 14.76 0.81 -1.23
N LEU A 101 13.53 1.16 -0.87
CA LEU A 101 13.00 2.50 -1.07
C LEU A 101 13.83 3.56 -0.33
N ALA A 102 14.21 3.30 0.92
CA ALA A 102 15.05 4.22 1.70
C ALA A 102 16.44 4.41 1.05
N ILE A 103 17.06 3.32 0.58
CA ILE A 103 18.35 3.34 -0.10
C ILE A 103 18.29 4.13 -1.41
N GLU A 104 17.34 3.80 -2.29
CA GLU A 104 17.23 4.38 -3.63
C GLU A 104 16.82 5.85 -3.63
N THR A 105 16.06 6.28 -2.61
CA THR A 105 15.56 7.66 -2.52
C THR A 105 16.38 8.55 -1.60
N GLY A 106 17.23 7.96 -0.76
CA GLY A 106 17.86 8.64 0.36
C GLY A 106 16.89 9.20 1.40
N ALA A 107 15.64 8.72 1.41
CA ALA A 107 14.59 9.19 2.29
C ALA A 107 14.55 8.43 3.63
N VAL A 108 13.98 9.07 4.64
CA VAL A 108 13.38 8.38 5.77
C VAL A 108 12.10 7.70 5.27
N VAL A 109 12.03 6.37 5.34
CA VAL A 109 10.81 5.63 4.98
C VAL A 109 10.08 5.24 6.25
N ILE A 110 8.78 5.52 6.31
CA ILE A 110 7.90 5.14 7.43
C ILE A 110 6.83 4.21 6.87
N SER A 111 7.00 2.90 7.11
CA SER A 111 6.03 1.87 6.69
C SER A 111 4.91 1.76 7.72
N VAL A 112 3.65 1.79 7.29
CA VAL A 112 2.46 1.82 8.18
C VAL A 112 1.72 0.49 8.13
N ASP A 113 1.45 -0.10 9.31
CA ASP A 113 0.67 -1.32 9.48
C ASP A 113 -0.83 -0.99 9.65
N TYR A 114 -1.51 -0.65 8.55
CA TYR A 114 -2.91 -0.25 8.56
C TYR A 114 -3.85 -1.44 8.90
N ARG A 115 -5.04 -1.15 9.44
CA ARG A 115 -6.02 -2.20 9.78
C ARG A 115 -6.63 -2.82 8.52
N ARG A 116 -6.93 -4.12 8.62
CA ARG A 116 -7.34 -4.98 7.52
C ARG A 116 -8.64 -5.73 7.87
N PRO A 117 -9.44 -6.17 6.88
CA PRO A 117 -10.59 -7.02 7.11
C PRO A 117 -10.14 -8.46 7.43
N PRO A 118 -11.00 -9.25 8.09
CA PRO A 118 -12.40 -8.96 8.43
C PRO A 118 -12.59 -8.01 9.62
N GLU A 119 -11.54 -7.78 10.42
CA GLU A 119 -11.59 -6.99 11.66
C GLU A 119 -11.90 -5.51 11.40
N THR A 120 -11.43 -4.97 10.27
CA THR A 120 -11.72 -3.61 9.84
C THR A 120 -11.93 -3.58 8.32
N ARG A 121 -13.17 -3.39 7.89
CA ARG A 121 -13.53 -3.23 6.48
C ARG A 121 -13.35 -1.78 6.02
N PHE A 122 -13.49 -1.55 4.71
CA PHE A 122 -13.61 -0.19 4.17
C PHE A 122 -14.66 0.63 4.95
N PRO A 123 -14.36 1.90 5.32
CA PRO A 123 -13.21 2.72 4.91
C PRO A 123 -11.95 2.64 5.80
N GLY A 124 -11.88 1.74 6.79
CA GLY A 124 -10.90 1.85 7.88
C GLY A 124 -9.43 1.91 7.46
N ALA A 125 -9.00 1.13 6.45
CA ALA A 125 -7.62 1.20 5.94
C ALA A 125 -7.26 2.57 5.33
N PHE A 126 -8.25 3.23 4.69
CA PHE A 126 -8.06 4.58 4.16
C PHE A 126 -8.01 5.63 5.28
N GLU A 127 -8.88 5.51 6.27
CA GLU A 127 -8.86 6.39 7.46
C GLU A 127 -7.53 6.28 8.21
N ASP A 128 -7.01 5.07 8.35
CA ASP A 128 -5.69 4.79 8.91
C ASP A 128 -4.56 5.43 8.10
N ALA A 129 -4.56 5.25 6.79
CA ALA A 129 -3.53 5.81 5.92
C ALA A 129 -3.49 7.35 5.99
N PHE A 130 -4.67 8.00 5.94
CA PHE A 130 -4.76 9.46 6.03
C PHE A 130 -4.38 9.99 7.43
N ALA A 131 -4.85 9.34 8.49
CA ALA A 131 -4.49 9.70 9.86
C ALA A 131 -2.98 9.55 10.11
N ALA A 132 -2.36 8.49 9.59
CA ALA A 132 -0.93 8.25 9.72
C ALA A 132 -0.12 9.32 9.00
N VAL A 133 -0.48 9.68 7.76
CA VAL A 133 0.22 10.75 7.02
C VAL A 133 0.07 12.09 7.70
N SER A 134 -1.11 12.39 8.25
CA SER A 134 -1.34 13.64 8.98
C SER A 134 -0.49 13.71 10.25
N ASP A 135 -0.45 12.64 11.04
CA ASP A 135 0.41 12.55 12.23
C ASP A 135 1.89 12.67 11.89
N ILE A 136 2.33 11.95 10.85
CA ILE A 136 3.72 11.98 10.40
C ILE A 136 4.09 13.39 9.90
N PHE A 137 3.20 14.06 9.17
CA PHE A 137 3.44 15.43 8.69
C PHE A 137 3.68 16.40 9.85
N ASP A 138 2.86 16.31 10.90
CA ASP A 138 2.94 17.20 12.07
C ASP A 138 4.24 17.02 12.86
N ARG A 139 4.81 15.82 12.88
CA ARG A 139 6.00 15.49 13.68
C ARG A 139 7.17 14.91 12.88
N VAL A 140 7.23 15.19 11.59
CA VAL A 140 8.20 14.59 10.65
C VAL A 140 9.66 14.77 11.06
N ALA A 141 9.95 15.88 11.75
CA ALA A 141 11.29 16.21 12.26
C ALA A 141 11.77 15.19 13.30
N GLU A 142 10.87 14.57 14.09
CA GLU A 142 11.21 13.53 15.07
C GLU A 142 11.83 12.30 14.41
N PHE A 143 11.53 12.08 13.13
CA PHE A 143 12.07 10.95 12.36
C PHE A 143 13.34 11.30 11.57
N GLY A 144 13.80 12.55 11.64
CA GLY A 144 14.89 13.08 10.81
C GLY A 144 14.45 13.56 9.42
N GLY A 145 13.15 13.76 9.23
CA GLY A 145 12.55 14.12 7.95
C GLY A 145 12.29 15.62 7.74
N ASP A 146 11.82 15.97 6.54
CA ASP A 146 11.48 17.33 6.13
C ASP A 146 10.04 17.38 5.57
N ALA A 147 9.18 18.16 6.21
CA ALA A 147 7.76 18.30 5.85
C ALA A 147 7.56 18.81 4.41
N LYS A 148 8.50 19.62 3.90
CA LYS A 148 8.44 20.13 2.52
C LYS A 148 8.80 19.08 1.48
N ARG A 149 9.38 17.96 1.90
CA ARG A 149 9.80 16.82 1.08
C ARG A 149 9.13 15.51 1.54
N LEU A 150 7.90 15.62 2.06
CA LEU A 150 7.07 14.47 2.42
C LEU A 150 6.33 13.94 1.19
N GLY A 151 6.46 12.66 0.90
CA GLY A 151 5.71 11.94 -0.12
C GLY A 151 5.03 10.69 0.42
N VAL A 152 4.20 10.07 -0.42
CA VAL A 152 3.56 8.78 -0.13
C VAL A 152 3.93 7.75 -1.18
N ALA A 153 4.01 6.49 -0.79
CA ALA A 153 4.32 5.39 -1.70
C ALA A 153 3.53 4.14 -1.33
N GLY A 154 3.33 3.25 -2.30
CA GLY A 154 2.76 1.95 -2.04
C GLY A 154 2.60 1.11 -3.30
N ASP A 155 2.40 -0.19 -3.09
CA ASP A 155 2.23 -1.16 -4.18
C ASP A 155 0.84 -1.81 -4.16
N SER A 156 0.26 -2.06 -5.34
CA SER A 156 -1.07 -2.69 -5.49
C SER A 156 -2.16 -1.98 -4.68
N ALA A 157 -2.68 -2.62 -3.62
CA ALA A 157 -3.62 -2.05 -2.67
C ALA A 157 -3.01 -0.89 -1.86
N GLY A 158 -1.74 -0.98 -1.48
CA GLY A 158 -1.00 0.11 -0.86
C GLY A 158 -0.81 1.30 -1.82
N GLY A 159 -0.66 1.03 -3.12
CA GLY A 159 -0.65 2.06 -4.15
C GLY A 159 -1.98 2.79 -4.29
N ASN A 160 -3.11 2.09 -4.07
CA ASN A 160 -4.41 2.73 -3.94
C ASN A 160 -4.49 3.63 -2.70
N LEU A 161 -4.03 3.15 -1.55
CA LEU A 161 -3.99 3.95 -0.31
C LEU A 161 -3.12 5.20 -0.48
N ALA A 162 -1.95 5.08 -1.11
CA ALA A 162 -1.08 6.22 -1.42
C ALA A 162 -1.80 7.25 -2.30
N ALA A 163 -2.42 6.81 -3.40
CA ALA A 163 -3.14 7.70 -4.32
C ALA A 163 -4.34 8.40 -3.66
N THR A 164 -5.16 7.67 -2.92
CA THR A 164 -6.36 8.21 -2.25
C THR A 164 -5.98 9.11 -1.07
N THR A 165 -4.94 8.77 -0.32
CA THR A 165 -4.40 9.62 0.76
C THR A 165 -3.83 10.91 0.19
N ALA A 166 -3.14 10.88 -0.95
CA ALA A 166 -2.66 12.10 -1.58
C ALA A 166 -3.80 13.07 -1.96
N ILE A 167 -4.94 12.54 -2.40
CA ILE A 167 -6.15 13.34 -2.66
C ILE A 167 -6.67 13.95 -1.35
N ALA A 168 -6.78 13.15 -0.29
CA ALA A 168 -7.24 13.61 1.02
C ALA A 168 -6.31 14.67 1.63
N CYS A 169 -4.99 14.49 1.54
CA CYS A 169 -3.98 15.46 1.95
C CYS A 169 -4.14 16.80 1.22
N ARG A 170 -4.30 16.77 -0.11
CA ARG A 170 -4.58 17.99 -0.89
C ARG A 170 -5.81 18.72 -0.36
N ASP A 171 -6.89 17.99 -0.11
CA ASP A 171 -8.17 18.57 0.34
C ASP A 171 -8.08 19.09 1.79
N ALA A 172 -7.19 18.53 2.61
CA ALA A 172 -6.87 18.98 3.97
C ALA A 172 -5.77 20.05 4.04
N GLY A 173 -5.17 20.44 2.91
CA GLY A 173 -4.10 21.45 2.86
C GLY A 173 -2.68 20.93 3.14
N ILE A 174 -2.49 19.62 3.29
CA ILE A 174 -1.18 18.96 3.43
C ILE A 174 -0.56 18.81 2.04
N LYS A 175 0.52 19.55 1.77
CA LYS A 175 1.22 19.52 0.48
C LYS A 175 2.26 18.39 0.45
N LEU A 176 1.90 17.29 -0.20
CA LEU A 176 2.86 16.22 -0.51
C LEU A 176 3.75 16.62 -1.70
N ALA A 177 5.04 16.33 -1.60
CA ALA A 177 6.03 16.61 -2.63
C ALA A 177 6.02 15.58 -3.77
N ALA A 178 5.65 14.32 -3.48
CA ALA A 178 5.63 13.24 -4.46
C ALA A 178 4.66 12.11 -4.09
N GLN A 179 4.30 11.30 -5.08
CA GLN A 179 3.64 10.01 -4.89
C GLN A 179 4.28 8.93 -5.78
N LEU A 180 4.64 7.78 -5.21
CA LEU A 180 5.14 6.62 -5.95
C LEU A 180 4.09 5.50 -5.94
N LEU A 181 3.47 5.25 -7.09
CA LEU A 181 2.37 4.30 -7.23
C LEU A 181 2.81 3.07 -8.00
N VAL A 182 3.11 1.97 -7.31
CA VAL A 182 3.60 0.75 -7.92
C VAL A 182 2.41 -0.16 -8.25
N TYR A 183 2.12 -0.34 -9.56
CA TYR A 183 0.97 -1.11 -10.08
C TYR A 183 -0.36 -0.91 -9.30
N PRO A 184 -0.80 0.33 -9.04
CA PRO A 184 -1.87 0.62 -8.10
C PRO A 184 -3.24 0.10 -8.57
N VAL A 185 -4.10 -0.28 -7.63
CA VAL A 185 -5.53 -0.50 -7.95
C VAL A 185 -6.24 0.85 -8.02
N THR A 186 -6.70 1.27 -9.21
CA THR A 186 -7.31 2.62 -9.40
C THR A 186 -8.69 2.61 -10.02
N ASP A 187 -9.17 1.47 -10.52
CA ASP A 187 -10.51 1.34 -11.10
C ASP A 187 -11.15 0.01 -10.70
N ARG A 188 -12.37 0.10 -10.17
CA ARG A 188 -13.20 -1.06 -9.79
C ARG A 188 -14.41 -1.25 -10.72
N ARG A 189 -14.60 -0.39 -11.71
CA ARG A 189 -15.74 -0.50 -12.64
C ARG A 189 -15.62 -1.80 -13.43
N PRO A 190 -16.74 -2.51 -13.67
CA PRO A 190 -16.75 -3.63 -14.59
C PRO A 190 -16.29 -3.13 -15.97
N ARG A 191 -15.07 -3.49 -16.39
CA ARG A 191 -14.60 -3.17 -17.74
C ARG A 191 -15.54 -3.82 -18.75
N ARG A 192 -16.33 -3.03 -19.49
CA ARG A 192 -16.93 -3.45 -20.76
C ARG A 192 -15.80 -3.60 -21.77
N LEU A 193 -15.10 -4.73 -21.75
CA LEU A 193 -14.08 -5.00 -22.76
C LEU A 193 -14.75 -5.35 -24.08
N ARG A 194 -14.46 -4.56 -25.12
CA ARG A 194 -14.52 -5.05 -26.51
C ARG A 194 -13.66 -6.30 -26.60
N ARG A 195 -14.13 -7.30 -27.36
CA ARG A 195 -13.71 -8.72 -27.45
C ARG A 195 -12.21 -9.06 -27.61
N ARG A 196 -11.25 -8.14 -27.54
CA ARG A 196 -9.82 -8.40 -27.82
C ARG A 196 -8.94 -8.14 -26.61
N ALA A 197 -8.98 -9.03 -25.62
CA ALA A 197 -7.89 -9.35 -24.69
C ALA A 197 -8.40 -10.40 -23.69
N ARG A 198 -8.41 -11.68 -24.09
CA ARG A 198 -8.37 -12.78 -23.13
C ARG A 198 -6.91 -12.92 -22.69
N GLU A 199 -6.47 -12.04 -21.82
CA GLU A 199 -5.22 -12.23 -21.10
C GLU A 199 -5.56 -12.94 -19.79
N ARG A 200 -5.14 -14.20 -19.67
CA ARG A 200 -4.97 -14.84 -18.37
C ARG A 200 -3.87 -14.03 -17.68
N ALA A 201 -4.24 -13.15 -16.75
CA ALA A 201 -3.28 -12.42 -15.95
C ALA A 201 -2.41 -13.43 -15.19
N LEU A 202 -1.09 -13.26 -15.28
CA LEU A 202 -0.09 -14.28 -14.94
C LEU A 202 0.29 -14.35 -13.45
N SER A 203 -0.39 -13.59 -12.58
CA SER A 203 -0.18 -13.66 -11.12
C SER A 203 -1.42 -13.31 -10.28
N LEU A 204 -2.24 -12.36 -10.74
CA LEU A 204 -3.53 -12.01 -10.14
C LEU A 204 -4.63 -12.08 -11.20
N THR A 205 -5.44 -13.12 -11.13
CA THR A 205 -6.63 -13.30 -11.95
C THR A 205 -7.70 -12.26 -11.58
N ARG A 206 -8.61 -11.97 -12.53
CA ARG A 206 -9.79 -11.12 -12.25
C ARG A 206 -10.65 -11.65 -11.10
N ARG A 207 -10.55 -12.94 -10.80
CA ARG A 207 -11.31 -13.61 -9.74
C ARG A 207 -10.68 -13.32 -8.38
N GLU A 208 -9.34 -13.34 -8.29
CA GLU A 208 -8.60 -12.95 -7.08
C GLU A 208 -8.79 -11.48 -6.74
N CYS A 209 -8.73 -10.59 -7.74
CA CYS A 209 -9.03 -9.19 -7.51
C CYS A 209 -10.44 -8.99 -6.96
N ARG A 210 -11.45 -9.72 -7.47
CA ARG A 210 -12.83 -9.61 -6.95
C ARG A 210 -12.97 -10.15 -5.52
N GLY A 211 -12.32 -11.25 -5.18
CA GLY A 211 -12.34 -11.82 -3.83
C GLY A 211 -11.77 -10.85 -2.80
N LEU A 212 -10.54 -10.37 -3.03
CA LEU A 212 -9.88 -9.37 -2.16
C LEU A 212 -10.73 -8.10 -1.99
N LEU A 213 -11.35 -7.65 -3.07
CA LEU A 213 -12.24 -6.49 -3.06
C LEU A 213 -13.59 -6.76 -2.35
N SER A 214 -14.08 -8.00 -2.35
CA SER A 214 -15.30 -8.42 -1.64
C SER A 214 -15.04 -8.52 -0.13
N ASP A 215 -13.84 -8.97 0.25
CA ASP A 215 -13.45 -8.98 1.66
C ASP A 215 -13.23 -7.54 2.17
N ALA A 216 -12.66 -6.67 1.32
CA ALA A 216 -12.40 -5.28 1.63
C ALA A 216 -13.67 -4.40 1.68
N CYS A 217 -14.72 -4.69 0.92
CA CYS A 217 -15.91 -3.81 0.77
C CYS A 217 -17.22 -4.56 1.02
N HIS A 218 -18.26 -3.86 1.49
CA HIS A 218 -19.64 -4.40 1.50
C HIS A 218 -20.21 -4.49 0.08
N ASP A 219 -21.08 -5.47 -0.18
CA ASP A 219 -21.88 -5.52 -1.40
C ASP A 219 -22.76 -4.25 -1.50
N GLY A 220 -22.64 -3.50 -2.60
CA GLY A 220 -23.56 -2.40 -2.95
C GLY A 220 -23.08 -0.95 -2.79
N MET A 221 -21.80 -0.67 -2.50
CA MET A 221 -21.34 0.73 -2.36
C MET A 221 -21.12 1.45 -3.71
N VAL A 222 -22.02 2.39 -4.02
CA VAL A 222 -21.81 3.47 -5.00
C VAL A 222 -21.22 4.68 -4.27
N LEU A 223 -20.10 5.20 -4.76
CA LEU A 223 -19.52 6.46 -4.28
C LEU A 223 -20.52 7.60 -4.51
N ARG A 224 -21.13 8.13 -3.45
CA ARG A 224 -21.84 9.41 -3.53
C ARG A 224 -20.81 10.54 -3.34
N PRO A 225 -20.73 11.53 -4.24
CA PRO A 225 -19.85 12.66 -4.05
C PRO A 225 -20.30 13.43 -2.80
N LEU A 226 -19.33 13.80 -1.94
CA LEU A 226 -19.54 14.75 -0.87
C LEU A 226 -19.94 16.09 -1.50
N SER A 227 -21.23 16.40 -1.48
CA SER A 227 -21.76 17.66 -1.98
C SER A 227 -21.17 18.81 -1.16
N ARG A 228 -20.63 19.79 -1.88
CA ARG A 228 -20.14 21.09 -1.43
C ARG A 228 -21.02 21.64 -0.30
N ARG A 229 -20.47 21.79 0.91
CA ARG A 229 -21.07 22.68 1.91
C ARG A 229 -21.01 24.12 1.36
N ALA A 230 -22.17 24.76 1.40
CA ALA A 230 -22.41 26.10 0.91
C ALA A 230 -21.42 27.10 1.52
N ARG A 231 -20.83 27.94 0.67
CA ARG A 231 -20.22 29.19 1.12
C ARG A 231 -21.38 30.13 1.46
N SER A 232 -21.68 30.30 2.74
CA SER A 232 -22.34 31.51 3.21
C SER A 232 -21.28 32.61 3.24
N ARG A 233 -21.47 33.64 2.41
CA ARG A 233 -20.86 34.97 2.60
C ARG A 233 -22.00 35.95 2.93
N PRO A 234 -21.69 37.00 3.68
CA PRO A 234 -22.63 37.71 4.55
C PRO A 234 -23.75 38.42 3.81
#